data_AF-A0AAN0JV15-F1
#
_entry.id   AF-A0AAN0JV15-F1
#
_cell.length_a   1.000
_cell.length_b   1.000
_cell.length_c   1.000
_cell.angle_alpha   90.00
_cell.angle_beta   90.00
_cell.angle_gamma   90.00
#
_symmetry.space_group_name_H-M   'P 1'
#
loop_
_entity.id
_entity.type
_entity.pdbx_description
1 polymer ?
#
loop_
_entity_poly.entity_id
_entity_poly.type
_entity_poly.pdbx_seq_one_letter_code
_entity_poly.pdbx_strand_id
1 'polypeptide(L)'
;MNGINCDGEGGWTRVGYFNMTQSGATCPTGLTQKNFTNIDHPLCGTVANNNNCASTTFSSNGLTYNEVCGQVRGYQFFRILAFHRYAGDKNSSIIENFTVDGVSITHGSNPRKHIWAYVGGFREDRTDTRACPCNTGYSGGLDLNATFIGSHYYCESGADPVQSVTGDLYATDPLWDGQQCDDRESTCCPANSKMPWFYRSLDTQTTDDIELRLCSSETEATRHTPVDIFELYIK
;
A
#
# COMPACT_ATOMS: atom_id res chain seq x y z
N MET A 1 -16.82 -19.57 -2.32
CA MET A 1 -15.67 -19.81 -1.44
C MET A 1 -14.83 -18.55 -1.41
N ASN A 2 -15.36 -17.49 -0.80
CA ASN A 2 -14.68 -16.20 -0.69
C ASN A 2 -14.31 -16.04 0.78
N GLY A 3 -13.03 -15.93 1.12
CA GLY A 3 -12.56 -15.85 2.52
C GLY A 3 -11.43 -16.81 2.92
N ILE A 4 -11.10 -17.81 2.08
CA ILE A 4 -10.04 -18.78 2.43
C ILE A 4 -8.66 -18.11 2.63
N ASN A 5 -8.39 -17.03 1.90
CA ASN A 5 -7.15 -16.25 2.04
C ASN A 5 -7.19 -15.23 3.19
N CYS A 6 -8.34 -15.07 3.85
CA CYS A 6 -8.51 -14.16 4.98
C CYS A 6 -8.21 -14.90 6.28
N ASP A 7 -9.22 -15.52 6.90
CA ASP A 7 -9.14 -16.30 8.13
C ASP A 7 -9.33 -17.80 7.89
N GLY A 8 -9.56 -18.23 6.65
CA GLY A 8 -9.88 -19.63 6.33
C GLY A 8 -11.36 -19.96 6.52
N GLU A 9 -12.18 -19.00 6.97
CA GLU A 9 -13.60 -19.15 7.23
C GLU A 9 -14.46 -18.54 6.11
N GLY A 10 -15.77 -18.83 6.14
CA GLY A 10 -16.77 -18.16 5.32
C GLY A 10 -17.25 -16.85 5.95
N GLY A 11 -18.21 -16.19 5.27
CA GLY A 11 -18.86 -14.97 5.77
C GLY A 11 -18.34 -13.66 5.19
N TRP A 12 -17.27 -13.72 4.38
CA TRP A 12 -16.66 -12.55 3.77
C TRP A 12 -17.46 -12.02 2.58
N THR A 13 -17.74 -10.72 2.59
CA THR A 13 -18.36 -9.99 1.48
C THR A 13 -17.32 -9.15 0.77
N ARG A 14 -17.13 -9.37 -0.55
CA ARG A 14 -16.24 -8.55 -1.36
C ARG A 14 -16.88 -7.18 -1.61
N VAL A 15 -16.19 -6.12 -1.21
CA VAL A 15 -16.66 -4.73 -1.37
C VAL A 15 -15.78 -3.91 -2.31
N GLY A 16 -14.54 -4.34 -2.55
CA GLY A 16 -13.63 -3.67 -3.49
C GLY A 16 -12.89 -4.67 -4.37
N TYR A 17 -12.79 -4.35 -5.66
CA TYR A 17 -12.07 -5.16 -6.63
C TYR A 17 -11.68 -4.36 -7.87
N PHE A 18 -10.42 -4.44 -8.27
CA PHE A 18 -10.02 -4.24 -9.65
C PHE A 18 -8.82 -5.13 -9.97
N ASN A 19 -8.72 -5.55 -11.22
CA ASN A 19 -7.58 -6.31 -11.73
C ASN A 19 -7.25 -5.83 -13.14
N MET A 20 -6.21 -5.01 -13.26
CA MET A 20 -5.81 -4.38 -14.51
C MET A 20 -5.15 -5.33 -15.51
N THR A 21 -4.81 -6.55 -15.09
CA THR A 21 -4.35 -7.62 -16.00
C THR A 21 -5.47 -8.18 -16.87
N GLN A 22 -6.74 -7.91 -16.53
CA GLN A 22 -7.90 -8.37 -17.29
C GLN A 22 -8.16 -7.50 -18.50
N SER A 23 -8.55 -8.13 -19.62
CA SER A 23 -8.89 -7.41 -20.84
C SER A 23 -10.05 -6.44 -20.62
N GLY A 24 -9.86 -5.17 -21.01
CA GLY A 24 -10.86 -4.12 -20.87
C GLY A 24 -11.00 -3.54 -19.46
N ALA A 25 -10.14 -3.92 -18.51
CA ALA A 25 -10.12 -3.32 -17.18
C ALA A 25 -9.78 -1.82 -17.24
N THR A 26 -10.44 -1.03 -16.40
CA THR A 26 -10.23 0.41 -16.25
C THR A 26 -10.00 0.76 -14.80
N CYS A 27 -9.17 1.76 -14.54
CA CYS A 27 -8.97 2.26 -13.19
C CYS A 27 -10.27 2.77 -12.57
N PRO A 28 -10.49 2.53 -11.27
CA PRO A 28 -11.66 3.05 -10.57
C PRO A 28 -11.62 4.58 -10.51
N THR A 29 -12.80 5.19 -10.35
CA THR A 29 -12.96 6.64 -10.26
C THR A 29 -12.03 7.24 -9.19
N GLY A 30 -11.31 8.30 -9.57
CA GLY A 30 -10.33 8.96 -8.71
C GLY A 30 -8.90 8.48 -8.90
N LEU A 31 -8.69 7.29 -9.47
CA LEU A 31 -7.37 6.82 -9.92
C LEU A 31 -7.18 7.07 -11.42
N THR A 32 -5.93 7.19 -11.85
CA THR A 32 -5.56 7.47 -13.23
C THR A 32 -4.84 6.28 -13.85
N GLN A 33 -5.26 5.90 -15.05
CA GLN A 33 -4.57 4.90 -15.84
C GLN A 33 -3.19 5.38 -16.27
N LYS A 34 -2.18 4.54 -16.08
CA LYS A 34 -0.79 4.75 -16.49
C LYS A 34 -0.34 3.60 -17.37
N ASN A 35 0.40 3.91 -18.42
CA ASN A 35 1.01 2.92 -19.29
C ASN A 35 2.53 3.02 -19.13
N PHE A 36 3.20 1.87 -19.08
CA PHE A 36 4.65 1.77 -19.03
C PHE A 36 5.12 0.89 -20.19
N THR A 37 6.36 1.08 -20.64
CA THR A 37 6.90 0.40 -21.82
C THR A 37 7.34 -1.04 -21.56
N ASN A 38 7.51 -1.42 -20.29
CA ASN A 38 8.06 -2.69 -19.84
C ASN A 38 7.06 -3.57 -19.06
N ILE A 39 5.77 -3.29 -19.20
CA ILE A 39 4.67 -4.10 -18.67
C ILE A 39 3.53 -4.12 -19.71
N ASP A 40 2.83 -5.25 -19.84
CA ASP A 40 1.90 -5.52 -20.94
C ASP A 40 0.45 -5.07 -20.70
N HIS A 41 0.18 -4.51 -19.52
CA HIS A 41 -1.13 -4.04 -19.10
C HIS A 41 -1.01 -2.67 -18.40
N PRO A 42 -2.08 -1.85 -18.42
CA PRO A 42 -2.06 -0.58 -17.71
C PRO A 42 -2.03 -0.77 -16.19
N LEU A 43 -1.55 0.25 -15.48
CA LEU A 43 -1.61 0.33 -14.02
C LEU A 43 -2.47 1.51 -13.56
N CYS A 44 -2.92 1.50 -12.31
CA CYS A 44 -3.62 2.60 -11.67
C CYS A 44 -2.70 3.37 -10.75
N GLY A 45 -2.65 4.69 -10.93
CA GLY A 45 -1.81 5.59 -10.16
C GLY A 45 -2.47 6.94 -9.91
N THR A 46 -1.66 7.90 -9.48
CA THR A 46 -2.07 9.29 -9.22
C THR A 46 -1.98 10.17 -10.48
N VAL A 47 -2.62 11.35 -10.45
CA VAL A 47 -2.37 12.39 -11.45
C VAL A 47 -1.06 13.09 -11.09
N ALA A 48 -0.24 13.37 -12.11
CA ALA A 48 1.09 13.96 -12.01
C ALA A 48 1.19 15.32 -11.29
N ASN A 49 0.06 16.02 -11.07
CA ASN A 49 0.08 17.47 -10.91
C ASN A 49 -0.70 18.02 -9.71
N ASN A 50 -1.47 17.21 -8.96
CA ASN A 50 -2.25 17.72 -7.83
C ASN A 50 -2.48 16.62 -6.79
N ASN A 51 -2.00 16.88 -5.58
CA ASN A 51 -2.18 16.12 -4.34
C ASN A 51 -1.22 14.94 -4.16
N ASN A 52 -0.64 14.88 -2.96
CA ASN A 52 0.21 13.79 -2.46
C ASN A 52 -0.53 12.45 -2.42
N CYS A 53 -1.85 12.42 -2.64
CA CYS A 53 -2.63 11.20 -2.78
C CYS A 53 -3.75 11.34 -3.81
N ALA A 54 -4.04 10.25 -4.52
CA ALA A 54 -5.30 10.02 -5.22
C ALA A 54 -6.09 8.93 -4.48
N SER A 55 -7.43 8.98 -4.49
CA SER A 55 -8.23 7.97 -3.80
C SER A 55 -9.44 7.51 -4.58
N THR A 56 -9.90 6.31 -4.24
CA THR A 56 -11.18 5.73 -4.63
C THR A 56 -11.87 5.19 -3.38
N THR A 57 -13.19 5.19 -3.38
CA THR A 57 -14.00 4.70 -2.26
C THR A 57 -14.81 3.49 -2.69
N PHE A 58 -14.87 2.49 -1.81
CA PHE A 58 -15.63 1.26 -1.97
C PHE A 58 -16.74 1.22 -0.93
N SER A 59 -17.98 1.11 -1.38
CA SER A 59 -19.09 1.16 -0.45
C SER A 59 -19.20 -0.14 0.37
N SER A 60 -19.44 0.01 1.67
CA SER A 60 -19.83 -1.10 2.54
C SER A 60 -21.24 -1.61 2.23
N ASN A 61 -22.02 -0.86 1.44
CA ASN A 61 -23.46 -1.04 1.21
C ASN A 61 -24.28 -1.03 2.52
N GLY A 62 -23.80 -0.30 3.54
CA GLY A 62 -24.44 -0.22 4.86
C GLY A 62 -24.30 -1.50 5.70
N LEU A 63 -23.46 -2.46 5.27
CA LEU A 63 -23.15 -3.65 6.05
C LEU A 63 -22.31 -3.25 7.27
N THR A 64 -22.73 -3.73 8.44
CA THR A 64 -21.93 -3.61 9.66
C THR A 64 -20.79 -4.62 9.61
N TYR A 65 -19.55 -4.16 9.82
CA TYR A 65 -18.37 -5.00 9.84
C TYR A 65 -17.40 -4.56 10.94
N ASN A 66 -16.53 -5.47 11.37
CA ASN A 66 -15.35 -5.16 12.17
C ASN A 66 -14.12 -5.97 11.74
N GLU A 67 -14.24 -6.80 10.72
CA GLU A 67 -13.12 -7.55 10.16
C GLU A 67 -12.93 -7.13 8.71
N VAL A 68 -11.67 -6.89 8.34
CA VAL A 68 -11.28 -6.45 7.00
C VAL A 68 -10.13 -7.32 6.53
N CYS A 69 -10.21 -7.73 5.28
CA CYS A 69 -9.20 -8.55 4.63
C CYS A 69 -9.02 -8.09 3.20
N GLY A 70 -7.80 -8.16 2.69
CA GLY A 70 -7.57 -7.78 1.29
C GLY A 70 -6.14 -8.00 0.84
N GLN A 71 -5.91 -7.71 -0.42
CA GLN A 71 -4.60 -7.75 -1.05
C GLN A 71 -4.43 -6.57 -2.00
N VAL A 72 -3.18 -6.17 -2.18
CA VAL A 72 -2.74 -5.19 -3.17
C VAL A 72 -1.49 -5.73 -3.84
N ARG A 73 -1.40 -5.56 -5.16
CA ARG A 73 -0.13 -5.67 -5.87
C ARG A 73 0.19 -4.33 -6.52
N GLY A 74 1.43 -3.88 -6.32
CA GLY A 74 1.92 -2.64 -6.87
C GLY A 74 3.29 -2.79 -7.48
N TYR A 75 3.83 -1.68 -7.95
CA TYR A 75 5.16 -1.62 -8.53
C TYR A 75 5.81 -0.32 -8.09
N GLN A 76 7.13 -0.33 -7.93
CA GLN A 76 7.89 0.90 -7.74
C GLN A 76 8.09 1.57 -9.11
N PHE A 77 7.79 2.87 -9.19
CA PHE A 77 8.21 3.72 -10.31
C PHE A 77 9.19 4.78 -9.81
N PHE A 78 10.43 4.72 -10.31
CA PHE A 78 11.54 5.57 -9.91
C PHE A 78 11.87 5.51 -8.40
N ARG A 79 11.90 6.66 -7.72
CA ARG A 79 12.33 6.82 -6.33
C ARG A 79 11.12 6.99 -5.43
N ILE A 80 10.97 6.10 -4.46
CA ILE A 80 9.99 6.21 -3.38
C ILE A 80 10.72 6.14 -2.03
N LEU A 81 10.13 6.68 -0.97
CA LEU A 81 10.81 6.98 0.30
C LEU A 81 10.17 6.28 1.51
N ALA A 82 9.46 5.18 1.31
CA ALA A 82 8.70 4.47 2.32
C ALA A 82 7.74 5.38 3.10
N PHE A 83 8.19 5.89 4.24
CA PHE A 83 7.42 6.73 5.15
C PHE A 83 8.00 8.13 5.22
N HIS A 84 7.14 9.15 5.03
CA HIS A 84 7.54 10.54 5.18
C HIS A 84 6.75 11.25 6.28
N ARG A 85 7.48 11.86 7.22
CA ARG A 85 6.93 12.76 8.25
C ARG A 85 7.20 14.20 7.80
N TYR A 86 6.16 15.03 7.71
CA TYR A 86 6.34 16.45 7.42
C TYR A 86 7.03 17.16 8.60
N ALA A 87 8.09 17.91 8.31
CA ALA A 87 8.88 18.61 9.32
C ALA A 87 8.03 19.68 10.04
N GLY A 88 7.87 19.55 11.35
CA GLY A 88 7.12 20.49 12.20
C GLY A 88 6.08 19.80 13.09
N ASP A 89 5.54 18.67 12.65
CA ASP A 89 4.53 17.91 13.38
C ASP A 89 5.13 16.68 14.06
N LYS A 90 5.38 16.81 15.37
CA LYS A 90 5.81 15.68 16.21
C LYS A 90 4.66 14.71 16.53
N ASN A 91 3.44 15.02 16.13
CA ASN A 91 2.26 14.23 16.47
C ASN A 91 1.96 13.19 15.38
N SER A 92 2.60 12.02 15.46
CA SER A 92 2.41 10.87 14.56
C SER A 92 1.09 10.11 14.76
N SER A 93 0.13 10.68 15.49
CA SER A 93 -1.19 10.08 15.73
C SER A 93 -2.24 10.46 14.68
N ILE A 94 -1.98 11.45 13.82
CA ILE A 94 -2.92 11.93 12.80
C ILE A 94 -2.45 11.47 11.42
N ILE A 95 -3.33 10.77 10.70
CA ILE A 95 -3.04 10.21 9.37
C ILE A 95 -2.69 11.25 8.30
N GLU A 96 -3.23 12.47 8.40
CA GLU A 96 -2.91 13.54 7.43
C GLU A 96 -1.47 14.07 7.56
N ASN A 97 -0.80 13.85 8.69
CA ASN A 97 0.56 14.32 8.95
C ASN A 97 1.62 13.25 8.63
N PHE A 98 1.18 12.11 8.09
CA PHE A 98 2.00 10.92 7.90
C PHE A 98 1.75 10.37 6.50
N THR A 99 2.70 10.53 5.59
CA THR A 99 2.54 10.07 4.20
C THR A 99 3.25 8.74 4.01
N VAL A 100 2.59 7.84 3.29
CA VAL A 100 3.15 6.59 2.80
C VAL A 100 3.38 6.72 1.30
N ASP A 101 4.52 6.25 0.80
CA ASP A 101 4.72 6.06 -0.63
C ASP A 101 4.17 4.69 -1.00
N GLY A 102 2.93 4.65 -1.47
CA GLY A 102 2.20 3.40 -1.62
C GLY A 102 0.71 3.53 -1.40
N VAL A 103 0.11 2.52 -0.80
CA VAL A 103 -1.34 2.44 -0.57
C VAL A 103 -1.66 2.60 0.90
N SER A 104 -2.63 3.46 1.22
CA SER A 104 -3.27 3.53 2.53
C SER A 104 -4.74 3.12 2.40
N ILE A 105 -5.15 2.13 3.18
CA ILE A 105 -6.52 1.64 3.26
C ILE A 105 -7.11 2.17 4.57
N THR A 106 -8.19 2.92 4.46
CA THR A 106 -8.80 3.63 5.60
C THR A 106 -10.31 3.53 5.59
N HIS A 107 -10.95 3.74 6.74
CA HIS A 107 -12.39 3.95 6.83
C HIS A 107 -12.71 5.21 7.63
N GLY A 108 -13.94 5.69 7.50
CA GLY A 108 -14.37 6.95 8.11
C GLY A 108 -13.82 8.16 7.36
N SER A 109 -14.63 9.22 7.24
CA SER A 109 -14.27 10.40 6.46
C SER A 109 -13.73 11.55 7.31
N ASN A 110 -14.10 11.64 8.60
CA ASN A 110 -13.59 12.67 9.51
C ASN A 110 -13.78 12.28 11.01
N PRO A 111 -12.74 11.76 11.69
CA PRO A 111 -11.40 11.48 11.18
C PRO A 111 -11.37 10.17 10.36
N ARG A 112 -10.47 10.12 9.38
CA ARG A 112 -10.05 8.87 8.76
C ARG A 112 -9.36 7.97 9.78
N LYS A 113 -9.59 6.67 9.68
CA LYS A 113 -9.04 5.63 10.55
C LYS A 113 -8.29 4.59 9.71
N HIS A 114 -7.12 4.21 10.18
CA HIS A 114 -6.22 3.28 9.50
C HIS A 114 -6.71 1.83 9.59
N ILE A 115 -6.69 1.13 8.46
CA ILE A 115 -6.89 -0.32 8.38
C ILE A 115 -5.56 -1.01 8.09
N TRP A 116 -4.94 -0.65 6.97
CA TRP A 116 -3.69 -1.25 6.51
C TRP A 116 -2.92 -0.30 5.59
N ALA A 117 -1.59 -0.47 5.52
CA ALA A 117 -0.75 0.23 4.55
C ALA A 117 0.13 -0.75 3.76
N TYR A 118 0.29 -0.48 2.48
CA TYR A 118 1.25 -1.14 1.60
C TYR A 118 2.27 -0.10 1.17
N VAL A 119 3.52 -0.27 1.55
CA VAL A 119 4.52 0.81 1.53
C VAL A 119 5.70 0.39 0.67
N GLY A 120 6.16 1.28 -0.19
CA GLY A 120 7.30 1.03 -1.05
C GLY A 120 8.56 1.75 -0.57
N GLY A 121 9.62 1.00 -0.30
CA GLY A 121 10.95 1.49 0.07
C GLY A 121 11.78 1.93 -1.14
N PHE A 122 12.82 2.73 -0.88
CA PHE A 122 13.65 3.26 -1.96
C PHE A 122 14.42 2.18 -2.73
N ARG A 123 14.93 1.18 -2.00
CA ARG A 123 15.80 0.11 -2.47
C ARG A 123 15.98 -0.92 -1.35
N GLU A 124 16.10 -2.19 -1.71
CA GLU A 124 16.10 -3.33 -0.77
C GLU A 124 17.22 -3.25 0.29
N ASP A 125 18.38 -2.67 -0.04
CA ASP A 125 19.54 -2.59 0.85
C ASP A 125 19.56 -1.39 1.81
N ARG A 126 18.54 -0.53 1.77
CA ARG A 126 18.52 0.71 2.56
C ARG A 126 18.22 0.42 4.02
N THR A 127 18.79 1.26 4.90
CA THR A 127 18.43 1.31 6.32
C THR A 127 18.21 2.72 6.86
N ASP A 128 18.40 3.75 6.04
CA ASP A 128 18.15 5.13 6.46
C ASP A 128 16.65 5.46 6.43
N THR A 129 16.30 6.74 6.55
CA THR A 129 14.90 7.22 6.59
C THR A 129 14.08 6.89 5.34
N ARG A 130 14.69 6.35 4.28
CA ARG A 130 14.04 5.99 3.01
C ARG A 130 13.83 4.48 2.87
N ALA A 131 14.24 3.72 3.88
CA ALA A 131 14.10 2.28 3.95
C ALA A 131 12.76 1.89 4.56
N CYS A 132 12.36 0.65 4.32
CA CYS A 132 11.31 0.01 5.10
C CYS A 132 11.75 -0.13 6.58
N PRO A 133 10.90 0.25 7.56
CA PRO A 133 11.27 0.19 8.98
C PRO A 133 11.49 -1.25 9.51
N CYS A 134 10.94 -2.24 8.82
CA CYS A 134 11.17 -3.65 9.09
C CYS A 134 12.52 -4.14 8.57
N ASN A 135 13.30 -3.35 7.81
CA ASN A 135 14.59 -3.77 7.28
C ASN A 135 15.58 -4.10 8.39
N THR A 136 16.35 -5.16 8.19
CA THR A 136 17.44 -5.55 9.09
C THR A 136 18.46 -4.42 9.21
N GLY A 137 18.66 -3.94 10.44
CA GLY A 137 19.58 -2.84 10.74
C GLY A 137 19.02 -1.44 10.45
N TYR A 138 17.69 -1.30 10.33
CA TYR A 138 17.02 0.00 10.17
C TYR A 138 17.54 1.04 11.19
N SER A 139 17.98 2.17 10.67
CA SER A 139 18.58 3.31 11.40
C SER A 139 17.91 4.64 11.06
N GLY A 140 16.74 4.62 10.40
CA GLY A 140 15.98 5.83 10.05
C GLY A 140 15.22 6.46 11.22
N GLY A 141 15.23 5.85 12.40
CA GLY A 141 14.67 6.42 13.64
C GLY A 141 13.13 6.48 13.71
N LEU A 142 12.43 5.95 12.71
CA LEU A 142 10.97 5.81 12.72
C LEU A 142 10.56 4.61 13.59
N ASP A 143 9.88 4.87 14.69
CA ASP A 143 9.17 3.83 15.45
C ASP A 143 7.69 3.82 15.05
N LEU A 144 7.26 2.80 14.31
CA LEU A 144 5.87 2.63 13.88
C LEU A 144 4.93 2.24 15.01
N ASN A 145 5.42 1.60 16.08
CA ASN A 145 4.60 1.26 17.24
C ASN A 145 4.13 2.51 17.99
N ALA A 146 4.85 3.62 17.86
CA ALA A 146 4.47 4.94 18.36
C ALA A 146 3.59 5.75 17.38
N THR A 147 2.99 5.10 16.38
CA THR A 147 2.11 5.72 15.38
C THR A 147 0.79 4.97 15.26
N PHE A 148 -0.20 5.55 14.59
CA PHE A 148 -1.47 4.88 14.32
C PHE A 148 -1.33 3.65 13.39
N ILE A 149 -0.21 3.51 12.68
CA ILE A 149 0.03 2.37 11.78
C ILE A 149 0.34 1.11 12.59
N GLY A 150 1.19 1.22 13.62
CA GLY A 150 1.63 0.08 14.42
C GLY A 150 2.23 -1.01 13.54
N SER A 151 1.72 -2.22 13.69
CA SER A 151 2.09 -3.40 12.90
C SER A 151 1.20 -3.66 11.68
N HIS A 152 0.30 -2.73 11.33
CA HIS A 152 -0.70 -2.92 10.26
C HIS A 152 -0.20 -2.38 8.92
N TYR A 153 0.93 -2.92 8.46
CA TYR A 153 1.52 -2.54 7.20
C TYR A 153 2.35 -3.68 6.58
N TYR A 154 2.54 -3.58 5.28
CA TYR A 154 3.59 -4.26 4.53
C TYR A 154 4.53 -3.24 3.92
N CYS A 155 5.81 -3.58 3.81
CA CYS A 155 6.81 -2.71 3.21
C CYS A 155 7.83 -3.52 2.43
N GLU A 156 8.17 -3.07 1.22
CA GLU A 156 9.06 -3.78 0.29
C GLU A 156 9.60 -2.77 -0.73
N SER A 157 10.66 -3.09 -1.47
CA SER A 157 11.23 -2.23 -2.51
C SER A 157 11.44 -3.05 -3.78
N GLY A 158 11.07 -2.51 -4.95
CA GLY A 158 11.30 -3.22 -6.22
C GLY A 158 12.71 -2.99 -6.79
N ALA A 159 13.49 -2.16 -6.11
CA ALA A 159 14.82 -1.77 -6.53
C ALA A 159 15.88 -2.59 -5.79
N ASP A 160 16.51 -3.51 -6.51
CA ASP A 160 17.75 -4.20 -6.16
C ASP A 160 18.96 -3.27 -5.86
N PRO A 161 19.82 -3.62 -4.89
CA PRO A 161 21.09 -2.92 -4.60
C PRO A 161 22.01 -2.69 -5.80
N VAL A 162 22.06 -3.60 -6.77
CA VAL A 162 23.02 -3.56 -7.89
C VAL A 162 22.57 -2.65 -9.04
N GLN A 163 21.28 -2.28 -9.09
CA GLN A 163 20.77 -1.41 -10.13
C GLN A 163 20.84 0.07 -9.75
N SER A 164 21.11 0.90 -10.76
CA SER A 164 20.96 2.34 -10.61
C SER A 164 19.48 2.68 -10.59
N VAL A 165 19.03 3.45 -9.59
CA VAL A 165 17.62 3.85 -9.50
C VAL A 165 17.30 4.90 -10.57
N THR A 166 16.80 4.45 -11.72
CA THR A 166 16.43 5.23 -12.91
C THR A 166 14.91 5.47 -12.97
N GLY A 167 14.48 6.40 -13.83
CA GLY A 167 13.08 6.79 -14.03
C GLY A 167 12.23 5.73 -14.74
N ASP A 168 12.43 4.46 -14.38
CA ASP A 168 11.81 3.28 -14.95
C ASP A 168 10.88 2.61 -13.92
N LEU A 169 10.01 1.74 -14.41
CA LEU A 169 9.15 0.88 -13.60
C LEU A 169 9.93 -0.40 -13.27
N TYR A 170 10.00 -0.79 -12.00
CA TYR A 170 10.59 -2.06 -11.59
C TYR A 170 9.56 -3.18 -11.74
N ALA A 171 9.27 -3.55 -12.99
CA ALA A 171 8.19 -4.48 -13.33
C ALA A 171 8.51 -5.97 -13.03
N THR A 172 9.80 -6.30 -12.91
CA THR A 172 10.27 -7.66 -12.60
C THR A 172 10.19 -8.00 -11.12
N ASP A 173 9.90 -7.01 -10.29
CA ASP A 173 9.83 -7.14 -8.85
C ASP A 173 8.56 -6.45 -8.31
N PRO A 174 7.40 -7.12 -8.44
CA PRO A 174 6.12 -6.57 -8.02
C PRO A 174 6.09 -6.43 -6.50
N LEU A 175 5.73 -5.24 -6.03
CA LEU A 175 5.63 -4.97 -4.60
C LEU A 175 4.46 -5.72 -3.97
N TRP A 176 4.74 -6.23 -2.77
CA TRP A 176 3.80 -6.79 -1.80
C TRP A 176 3.13 -8.08 -2.25
N ASP A 177 3.71 -8.78 -3.23
CA ASP A 177 3.26 -10.10 -3.66
C ASP A 177 3.79 -11.24 -2.78
N GLY A 178 4.66 -10.91 -1.81
CA GLY A 178 5.26 -11.84 -0.86
C GLY A 178 6.44 -12.63 -1.41
N GLN A 179 6.98 -12.22 -2.55
CA GLN A 179 8.16 -12.81 -3.18
C GLN A 179 9.29 -11.78 -3.23
N GLN A 180 10.51 -12.22 -3.57
CA GLN A 180 11.63 -11.32 -3.90
C GLN A 180 12.07 -10.29 -2.84
N CYS A 181 11.55 -10.39 -1.61
CA CYS A 181 12.04 -9.61 -0.49
C CYS A 181 13.40 -10.14 0.01
N ASP A 182 14.45 -9.81 -0.73
CA ASP A 182 15.81 -10.25 -0.47
C ASP A 182 16.56 -9.28 0.47
N ASP A 183 17.84 -9.57 0.73
CA ASP A 183 18.75 -8.74 1.50
C ASP A 183 18.20 -8.25 2.86
N ARG A 184 18.05 -6.93 3.03
CA ARG A 184 17.68 -6.31 4.31
C ARG A 184 16.18 -6.32 4.51
N GLU A 185 15.37 -6.44 3.48
CA GLU A 185 13.91 -6.45 3.58
C GLU A 185 13.31 -7.86 3.70
N SER A 186 14.15 -8.91 3.75
CA SER A 186 13.73 -10.28 4.09
C SER A 186 12.90 -10.40 5.38
N THR A 187 13.10 -9.50 6.34
CA THR A 187 12.30 -9.41 7.57
C THR A 187 10.93 -8.74 7.38
N CYS A 188 10.72 -8.03 6.28
CA CYS A 188 9.46 -7.40 5.91
C CYS A 188 8.48 -8.36 5.25
N CYS A 189 8.96 -9.41 4.58
CA CYS A 189 8.15 -10.47 3.97
C CYS A 189 8.49 -11.84 4.55
N PRO A 190 8.21 -12.08 5.83
CA PRO A 190 8.58 -13.34 6.45
C PRO A 190 7.79 -14.50 5.82
N ALA A 191 8.43 -15.67 5.68
CA ALA A 191 7.86 -16.85 5.03
C ALA A 191 6.55 -17.37 5.65
N ASN A 192 6.22 -16.96 6.87
CA ASN A 192 4.97 -17.26 7.57
C ASN A 192 3.94 -16.12 7.52
N SER A 193 4.19 -15.06 6.74
CA SER A 193 3.22 -14.00 6.52
C SER A 193 2.05 -14.51 5.70
N LYS A 194 0.93 -13.78 5.77
CA LYS A 194 -0.21 -13.98 4.88
C LYS A 194 -0.07 -13.23 3.54
N MET A 195 1.08 -12.58 3.29
CA MET A 195 1.30 -11.80 2.06
C MET A 195 0.93 -12.62 0.81
N PRO A 196 0.25 -12.01 -0.17
CA PRO A 196 -0.11 -10.59 -0.28
C PRO A 196 -1.30 -10.14 0.58
N TRP A 197 -1.95 -11.07 1.29
CA TRP A 197 -3.18 -10.83 2.02
C TRP A 197 -2.94 -10.31 3.44
N PHE A 198 -3.63 -9.23 3.81
CA PHE A 198 -3.76 -8.82 5.19
C PHE A 198 -5.07 -9.29 5.81
N TYR A 199 -5.07 -9.37 7.14
CA TYR A 199 -6.28 -9.50 7.95
C TYR A 199 -6.21 -8.48 9.10
N ARG A 200 -7.29 -7.72 9.29
CA ARG A 200 -7.40 -6.70 10.31
C ARG A 200 -8.74 -6.80 11.03
N SER A 201 -8.71 -7.05 12.32
CA SER A 201 -9.85 -6.84 13.20
C SER A 201 -9.81 -5.41 13.75
N LEU A 202 -10.94 -4.71 13.68
CA LEU A 202 -11.14 -3.36 14.18
C LEU A 202 -11.73 -3.41 15.59
N ASP A 203 -11.36 -2.45 16.43
CA ASP A 203 -11.80 -2.41 17.84
C ASP A 203 -13.32 -2.17 18.00
N THR A 204 -13.96 -1.63 16.96
CA THR A 204 -15.38 -1.28 16.93
C THR A 204 -16.01 -1.66 15.60
N GLN A 205 -17.27 -2.11 15.65
CA GLN A 205 -18.09 -2.24 14.46
C GLN A 205 -18.34 -0.89 13.79
N THR A 206 -18.38 -0.89 12.46
CA THR A 206 -18.70 0.29 11.66
C THR A 206 -19.49 -0.09 10.40
N THR A 207 -20.06 0.91 9.75
CA THR A 207 -20.69 0.83 8.41
C THR A 207 -20.01 1.75 7.41
N ASP A 208 -18.88 2.35 7.80
CA ASP A 208 -18.13 3.28 6.97
C ASP A 208 -17.77 2.66 5.62
N ASP A 209 -17.81 3.45 4.57
CA ASP A 209 -17.18 3.06 3.31
C ASP A 209 -15.66 3.00 3.49
N ILE A 210 -15.00 2.16 2.69
CA ILE A 210 -13.55 1.95 2.75
C ILE A 210 -12.89 2.74 1.62
N GLU A 211 -11.93 3.57 1.96
CA GLU A 211 -11.12 4.36 1.03
C GLU A 211 -9.79 3.64 0.77
N LEU A 212 -9.42 3.55 -0.51
CA LEU A 212 -8.07 3.23 -0.96
C LEU A 212 -7.41 4.53 -1.46
N ARG A 213 -6.29 4.90 -0.84
CA ARG A 213 -5.48 6.06 -1.22
C ARG A 213 -4.15 5.58 -1.78
N LEU A 214 -3.81 6.01 -3.00
CA LEU A 214 -2.46 5.90 -3.55
C LEU A 214 -1.74 7.21 -3.25
N CYS A 215 -0.70 7.14 -2.44
CA CYS A 215 0.02 8.30 -1.93
C CYS A 215 1.49 8.30 -2.36
N SER A 216 2.07 9.49 -2.43
CA SER A 216 3.48 9.76 -2.63
C SER A 216 3.87 10.99 -1.81
N SER A 217 5.01 10.88 -1.14
CA SER A 217 5.63 11.93 -0.35
C SER A 217 6.17 13.08 -1.21
N GLU A 218 6.35 12.83 -2.51
CA GLU A 218 6.91 13.75 -3.47
C GLU A 218 5.83 14.14 -4.49
N THR A 219 5.79 15.41 -4.86
CA THR A 219 4.84 15.94 -5.85
C THR A 219 5.30 15.72 -7.29
N GLU A 220 6.45 15.10 -7.49
CA GLU A 220 7.00 14.81 -8.80
C GLU A 220 6.19 13.69 -9.48
N ALA A 221 5.68 13.99 -10.67
CA ALA A 221 4.96 13.08 -11.58
C ALA A 221 5.65 11.73 -11.85
N THR A 222 6.92 11.60 -11.49
CA THR A 222 7.78 10.48 -11.77
C THR A 222 8.00 9.54 -10.59
N ARG A 223 7.46 9.82 -9.38
CA ARG A 223 7.71 9.03 -8.16
C ARG A 223 6.43 8.47 -7.58
N HIS A 224 6.08 7.25 -7.99
CA HIS A 224 4.79 6.69 -7.65
C HIS A 224 4.85 5.18 -7.43
N THR A 225 3.77 4.67 -6.83
CA THR A 225 3.58 3.25 -6.59
C THR A 225 2.31 2.77 -7.31
N PRO A 226 2.33 2.69 -8.65
CA PRO A 226 1.15 2.27 -9.40
C PRO A 226 0.75 0.82 -9.08
N VAL A 227 -0.54 0.51 -9.14
CA VAL A 227 -1.13 -0.78 -8.74
C VAL A 227 -1.94 -1.42 -9.86
N ASP A 228 -1.93 -2.74 -9.96
CA ASP A 228 -2.75 -3.50 -10.91
C ASP A 228 -3.84 -4.34 -10.25
N ILE A 229 -3.61 -4.84 -9.04
CA ILE A 229 -4.55 -5.69 -8.31
C ILE A 229 -4.93 -5.02 -7.00
N PHE A 230 -6.24 -4.96 -6.75
CA PHE A 230 -6.80 -4.66 -5.45
C PHE A 230 -7.98 -5.57 -5.20
N GLU A 231 -8.03 -6.13 -4.00
CA GLU A 231 -9.18 -6.91 -3.56
C GLU A 231 -9.43 -6.68 -2.07
N LEU A 232 -10.71 -6.49 -1.71
CA LEU A 232 -11.10 -6.11 -0.36
C LEU A 232 -12.41 -6.77 0.06
N TYR A 233 -12.39 -7.32 1.26
CA TYR A 233 -13.49 -8.02 1.91
C TYR A 233 -13.75 -7.47 3.30
N ILE A 234 -15.02 -7.49 3.69
CA ILE A 234 -15.49 -7.18 5.04
C ILE A 234 -16.30 -8.34 5.63
N LYS A 235 -16.29 -8.45 6.95
CA LYS A 235 -17.05 -9.41 7.75
C LYS A 235 -17.48 -8.78 9.08
#